data_AF-A0A662Q912-F1
#
_entry.id   AF-A0A662Q912-F1
#
_cell.length_a   1.000
_cell.length_b   1.000
_cell.length_c   1.000
_cell.angle_alpha   90.00
_cell.angle_beta   90.00
_cell.angle_gamma   90.00
#
_symmetry.space_group_name_H-M   'P 1'
#
loop_
_entity.id
_entity.type
_entity.pdbx_description
1 polymer ?
#
loop_
_entity_poly.entity_id
_entity_poly.type
_entity_poly.pdbx_seq_one_letter_code
_entity_poly.pdbx_strand_id
1 'polypeptide(L)'
;MGIDLGPGDVAFRCNLATVNEAGVVVDRRAGRISSDQAKVLAEALKDIRIEKVDGVQAIFYHSSEHRGVLVLRGEKLSRRVSDIDLHKTGVKVPTPRPLDDTVEAERTAAALQEFLEKAQKILKDHPINQERIKKGLPPANALLPRGAGTLPKIEPITKIWGIRAAAIAGGGLYKGVARAVGFNLIQVPGATGTVNTNLRGKVEAAIKALGEYDLVFLHIKATDSVSHDKNPEKKVEVIEWISRELTPLVDEVFDKGYYIAITGDHTTPCEVGEHRGDPVPLAIAGPDVRKDRVEKFDEVSCARGGICRIRGMDLMKILMNYLGKVPLFGE
;
A
#
# COMPACT_ATOMS: atom_id res chain seq x y z
N MET A 1 -6.71 -3.45 -3.12
CA MET A 1 -8.16 -3.68 -3.11
C MET A 1 -8.89 -3.06 -4.31
N GLY A 2 -8.29 -2.13 -5.05
CA GLY A 2 -8.96 -1.55 -6.22
C GLY A 2 -10.10 -0.60 -5.87
N ILE A 3 -10.29 -0.29 -4.58
CA ILE A 3 -11.28 0.67 -4.06
C ILE A 3 -11.10 1.99 -4.79
N ASP A 4 -12.20 2.52 -5.31
CA ASP A 4 -12.25 3.81 -5.97
C ASP A 4 -12.51 4.89 -4.92
N LEU A 5 -11.52 5.76 -4.71
CA LEU A 5 -11.59 6.87 -3.77
C LEU A 5 -11.76 8.16 -4.57
N GLY A 6 -12.84 8.88 -4.27
CA GLY A 6 -13.12 10.19 -4.83
C GLY A 6 -12.35 11.30 -4.10
N PRO A 7 -12.21 12.49 -4.72
CA PRO A 7 -11.74 13.68 -4.02
C PRO A 7 -12.60 13.96 -2.77
N GLY A 8 -11.95 14.17 -1.62
CA GLY A 8 -12.64 14.45 -0.36
C GLY A 8 -13.02 13.21 0.47
N ASP A 9 -12.95 12.00 -0.09
CA ASP A 9 -13.15 10.76 0.69
C ASP A 9 -12.10 10.64 1.79
N VAL A 10 -12.53 10.19 2.97
CA VAL A 10 -11.63 9.84 4.09
C VAL A 10 -11.62 8.34 4.26
N ALA A 11 -10.47 7.72 4.01
CA ALA A 11 -10.26 6.29 4.16
C ALA A 11 -9.47 5.98 5.43
N PHE A 12 -9.83 4.87 6.08
CA PHE A 12 -9.17 4.33 7.27
C PHE A 12 -8.76 2.89 7.00
N ARG A 13 -7.56 2.50 7.46
CA ARG A 13 -7.24 1.09 7.62
C ARG A 13 -7.96 0.59 8.87
N CYS A 14 -8.67 -0.53 8.76
CA CYS A 14 -9.46 -1.06 9.85
C CYS A 14 -9.07 -2.51 10.15
N ASN A 15 -9.17 -2.88 11.43
CA ASN A 15 -9.13 -4.27 11.86
C ASN A 15 -10.49 -4.67 12.44
N LEU A 16 -10.95 -5.88 12.12
CA LEU A 16 -11.90 -6.62 12.93
C LEU A 16 -11.20 -7.09 14.21
N ALA A 17 -11.79 -6.79 15.35
CA ALA A 17 -11.20 -7.00 16.67
C ALA A 17 -12.21 -7.57 17.66
N THR A 18 -11.69 -8.06 18.78
CA THR A 18 -12.43 -8.53 19.94
C THR A 18 -12.36 -7.50 21.06
N VAL A 19 -13.52 -7.00 21.45
CA VAL A 19 -13.71 -6.06 22.56
C VAL A 19 -14.65 -6.71 23.58
N ASN A 20 -14.30 -6.63 24.86
CA ASN A 20 -15.15 -7.18 25.93
C ASN A 20 -16.30 -6.22 26.31
N GLU A 21 -17.17 -6.64 27.23
CA GLU A 21 -18.32 -5.83 27.68
C GLU A 21 -17.92 -4.51 28.34
N ALA A 22 -16.72 -4.43 28.92
CA ALA A 22 -16.17 -3.20 29.50
C ALA A 22 -15.58 -2.23 28.45
N GLY A 23 -15.68 -2.57 27.15
CA GLY A 23 -15.13 -1.78 26.05
C GLY A 23 -13.61 -1.89 25.90
N VAL A 24 -12.99 -2.92 26.48
CA VAL A 24 -11.53 -3.14 26.43
C VAL A 24 -11.16 -4.05 25.27
N VAL A 25 -10.14 -3.65 24.49
CA VAL A 25 -9.59 -4.45 23.40
C VAL A 25 -8.86 -5.67 23.95
N VAL A 26 -9.43 -6.85 23.73
CA VAL A 26 -8.84 -8.14 24.14
C VAL A 26 -7.90 -8.66 23.06
N ASP A 27 -8.34 -8.60 21.79
CA ASP A 27 -7.54 -9.01 20.65
C ASP A 27 -7.79 -8.07 19.46
N ARG A 28 -6.73 -7.44 18.96
CA ARG A 28 -6.79 -6.50 17.83
C ARG A 28 -7.05 -7.16 16.47
N ARG A 29 -7.09 -8.49 16.42
CA ARG A 29 -7.18 -9.29 15.18
C ARG A 29 -8.26 -10.36 15.26
N ALA A 30 -9.02 -10.43 16.36
CA ALA A 30 -10.04 -11.43 16.61
C ALA A 30 -9.55 -12.87 16.32
N GLY A 31 -8.42 -13.28 16.91
CA GLY A 31 -7.81 -14.58 16.69
C GLY A 31 -7.34 -14.83 15.25
N ARG A 32 -7.04 -13.76 14.49
CA ARG A 32 -6.81 -13.82 13.03
C ARG A 32 -7.95 -14.55 12.32
N ILE A 33 -9.17 -14.05 12.50
CA ILE A 33 -10.37 -14.52 11.81
C ILE A 33 -10.10 -14.79 10.32
N SER A 34 -10.64 -15.91 9.81
CA SER A 34 -10.45 -16.30 8.41
C SER A 34 -11.06 -15.27 7.46
N SER A 35 -10.49 -15.15 6.26
CA SER A 35 -11.01 -14.25 5.22
C SER A 35 -12.47 -14.55 4.88
N ASP A 36 -12.88 -15.81 4.88
CA ASP A 36 -14.26 -16.20 4.54
C ASP A 36 -15.26 -15.68 5.58
N GLN A 37 -14.97 -15.88 6.87
CA GLN A 37 -15.83 -15.36 7.94
C GLN A 37 -15.82 -13.83 7.98
N ALA A 38 -14.64 -13.21 7.85
CA ALA A 38 -14.49 -11.76 7.88
C ALA A 38 -15.21 -11.08 6.70
N LYS A 39 -15.25 -11.72 5.53
CA LYS A 39 -15.98 -11.22 4.35
C LYS A 39 -17.49 -11.19 4.61
N VAL A 40 -18.05 -12.22 5.22
CA VAL A 40 -19.48 -12.25 5.58
C VAL A 40 -19.80 -11.17 6.60
N LEU A 41 -18.95 -10.99 7.63
CA LEU A 41 -19.12 -9.90 8.59
C LEU A 41 -19.05 -8.53 7.92
N ALA A 42 -18.16 -8.33 6.95
CA ALA A 42 -18.08 -7.08 6.20
C ALA A 42 -19.35 -6.79 5.38
N GLU A 43 -19.94 -7.82 4.74
CA GLU A 43 -21.20 -7.66 3.99
C GLU A 43 -22.35 -7.24 4.91
N ALA A 44 -22.40 -7.75 6.14
CA ALA A 44 -23.41 -7.34 7.13
C ALA A 44 -23.32 -5.84 7.53
N LEU A 45 -22.20 -5.17 7.26
CA LEU A 45 -22.00 -3.75 7.55
C LEU A 45 -22.35 -2.82 6.39
N LYS A 46 -22.61 -3.39 5.20
CA LYS A 46 -22.79 -2.63 3.96
C LYS A 46 -24.01 -1.71 3.98
N ASP A 47 -25.05 -2.11 4.69
CA ASP A 47 -26.32 -1.36 4.75
C ASP A 47 -26.35 -0.31 5.86
N ILE A 48 -25.25 -0.12 6.61
CA ILE A 48 -25.16 0.94 7.61
C ILE A 48 -25.29 2.30 6.93
N ARG A 49 -26.30 3.06 7.37
CA ARG A 49 -26.50 4.46 6.99
C ARG A 49 -26.07 5.38 8.11
N ILE A 50 -25.40 6.47 7.76
CA ILE A 50 -25.06 7.57 8.67
C ILE A 50 -26.20 8.58 8.61
N GLU A 51 -26.83 8.82 9.75
CA GLU A 51 -28.04 9.65 9.88
C GLU A 51 -27.76 10.94 10.63
N LYS A 52 -26.76 10.97 11.51
CA LYS A 52 -26.40 12.16 12.30
C LYS A 52 -25.59 13.19 11.51
N VAL A 53 -25.05 12.80 10.35
CA VAL A 53 -24.22 13.66 9.52
C VAL A 53 -24.72 13.64 8.09
N ASP A 54 -25.43 14.71 7.71
CA ASP A 54 -26.06 14.85 6.41
C ASP A 54 -25.08 14.64 5.26
N GLY A 55 -25.49 13.82 4.28
CA GLY A 55 -24.77 13.57 3.04
C GLY A 55 -23.55 12.66 3.17
N VAL A 56 -23.29 12.07 4.35
CA VAL A 56 -22.16 11.15 4.55
C VAL A 56 -22.59 9.70 4.37
N GLN A 57 -21.82 8.96 3.58
CA GLN A 57 -21.95 7.52 3.38
C GLN A 57 -20.73 6.82 3.98
N ALA A 58 -20.94 5.65 4.57
CA ALA A 58 -19.87 4.81 5.08
C ALA A 58 -19.84 3.49 4.30
N ILE A 59 -18.66 3.09 3.84
CA ILE A 59 -18.49 1.86 3.07
C ILE A 59 -17.32 1.08 3.65
N PHE A 60 -17.60 -0.15 4.09
CA PHE A 60 -16.58 -1.03 4.65
C PHE A 60 -16.21 -2.13 3.65
N TYR A 61 -14.92 -2.23 3.35
CA TYR A 61 -14.35 -3.22 2.45
C TYR A 61 -13.50 -4.20 3.23
N HIS A 62 -13.78 -5.49 3.08
CA HIS A 62 -12.88 -6.55 3.53
C HIS A 62 -11.64 -6.65 2.63
N SER A 63 -10.47 -6.88 3.24
CA SER A 63 -9.21 -7.14 2.52
C SER A 63 -8.75 -8.59 2.65
N SER A 64 -8.29 -8.97 3.84
CA SER A 64 -7.62 -10.25 4.09
C SER A 64 -7.58 -10.50 5.59
N GLU A 65 -7.96 -11.69 6.04
CA GLU A 65 -8.10 -12.02 7.46
C GLU A 65 -8.93 -10.92 8.18
N HIS A 66 -8.45 -10.43 9.31
CA HIS A 66 -9.01 -9.33 10.10
C HIS A 66 -8.94 -7.94 9.44
N ARG A 67 -8.25 -7.77 8.31
CA ARG A 67 -7.96 -6.44 7.74
C ARG A 67 -9.11 -5.98 6.83
N GLY A 68 -9.46 -4.71 6.91
CA GLY A 68 -10.39 -4.03 6.02
C GLY A 68 -10.06 -2.54 5.84
N VAL A 69 -10.86 -1.85 5.05
CA VAL A 69 -10.81 -0.40 4.85
C VAL A 69 -12.21 0.17 5.03
N LEU A 70 -12.33 1.20 5.86
CA LEU A 70 -13.55 2.00 5.94
C LEU A 70 -13.34 3.26 5.10
N VAL A 71 -14.30 3.59 4.25
CA VAL A 71 -14.34 4.84 3.49
C VAL A 71 -15.55 5.63 3.96
N LEU A 72 -15.32 6.87 4.39
CA LEU A 72 -16.36 7.87 4.59
C LEU A 72 -16.37 8.80 3.36
N ARG A 73 -17.50 8.86 2.69
CA ARG A 73 -17.72 9.64 1.47
C ARG A 73 -18.79 10.70 1.72
N GLY A 74 -18.51 11.94 1.37
CA GLY A 74 -19.43 13.06 1.54
C GLY A 74 -18.70 14.39 1.47
N GLU A 75 -19.45 15.47 1.55
CA GLU A 75 -18.87 16.81 1.57
C GLU A 75 -18.34 17.19 2.95
N LYS A 76 -17.31 18.06 2.96
CA LYS A 76 -16.73 18.64 4.16
C LYS A 76 -16.29 17.56 5.17
N LEU A 77 -15.44 16.64 4.70
CA LEU A 77 -14.79 15.63 5.51
C LEU A 77 -13.27 15.91 5.60
N SER A 78 -12.65 15.44 6.68
CA SER A 78 -11.23 15.67 6.96
C SER A 78 -10.57 14.43 7.54
N ARG A 79 -9.34 14.15 7.10
CA ARG A 79 -8.46 13.13 7.71
C ARG A 79 -7.98 13.49 9.11
N ARG A 80 -8.32 14.66 9.64
CA ARG A 80 -7.85 15.16 10.95
C ARG A 80 -8.73 14.62 12.08
N VAL A 81 -8.79 13.29 12.17
CA VAL A 81 -9.55 12.55 13.20
C VAL A 81 -8.63 11.53 13.85
N SER A 82 -8.80 11.30 15.15
CA SER A 82 -7.98 10.37 15.93
C SER A 82 -8.11 8.92 15.48
N ASP A 83 -7.02 8.17 15.60
CA ASP A 83 -7.04 6.72 15.48
C ASP A 83 -7.81 6.07 16.63
N ILE A 84 -8.47 4.94 16.32
CA ILE A 84 -9.18 4.10 17.28
C ILE A 84 -8.32 2.91 17.69
N ASP A 85 -7.56 2.36 16.75
CA ASP A 85 -6.55 1.36 17.04
C ASP A 85 -5.30 1.99 17.67
N LEU A 86 -5.20 1.98 19.02
CA LEU A 86 -4.03 2.49 19.76
C LEU A 86 -2.81 1.56 19.74
N HIS A 87 -2.82 0.56 18.86
CA HIS A 87 -1.76 -0.41 18.72
C HIS A 87 -1.54 -1.35 19.93
N LYS A 88 -2.43 -1.35 20.94
CA LYS A 88 -2.29 -2.09 22.20
C LYS A 88 -3.56 -2.88 22.55
N THR A 89 -3.40 -3.98 23.28
CA THR A 89 -4.49 -4.69 23.98
C THR A 89 -4.57 -4.22 25.43
N GLY A 90 -5.67 -4.55 26.13
CA GLY A 90 -5.87 -4.15 27.54
C GLY A 90 -6.24 -2.68 27.74
N VAL A 91 -6.50 -1.95 26.65
CA VAL A 91 -6.94 -0.54 26.67
C VAL A 91 -8.39 -0.43 26.24
N LYS A 92 -9.12 0.54 26.79
CA LYS A 92 -10.47 0.87 26.31
C LYS A 92 -10.40 1.42 24.90
N VAL A 93 -11.37 1.04 24.07
CA VAL A 93 -11.54 1.64 22.74
C VAL A 93 -11.83 3.12 22.92
N PRO A 94 -10.99 4.03 22.38
CA PRO A 94 -11.23 5.46 22.48
C PRO A 94 -12.40 5.86 21.57
N THR A 95 -13.08 6.95 21.93
CA THR A 95 -14.06 7.58 21.04
C THR A 95 -13.33 8.36 19.95
N PRO A 96 -13.80 8.33 18.69
CA PRO A 96 -13.30 9.23 17.65
C PRO A 96 -13.38 10.69 18.11
N ARG A 97 -12.30 11.45 17.90
CA ARG A 97 -12.28 12.88 18.17
C ARG A 97 -11.63 13.65 17.01
N PRO A 98 -12.09 14.88 16.74
CA PRO A 98 -11.37 15.77 15.83
C PRO A 98 -9.97 16.07 16.39
N LEU A 99 -9.01 16.31 15.51
CA LEU A 99 -7.62 16.65 15.85
C LEU A 99 -7.29 18.13 15.61
N ASP A 100 -8.25 18.89 15.12
CA ASP A 100 -8.25 20.34 14.97
C ASP A 100 -9.69 20.86 15.00
N ASP A 101 -9.84 22.19 15.07
CA ASP A 101 -11.12 22.86 15.32
C ASP A 101 -11.95 23.08 14.04
N THR A 102 -11.71 22.30 12.97
CA THR A 102 -12.45 22.47 11.71
C THR A 102 -13.75 21.68 11.71
N VAL A 103 -14.79 22.25 11.10
CA VAL A 103 -16.11 21.62 10.96
C VAL A 103 -15.99 20.27 10.23
N GLU A 104 -15.04 20.14 9.30
CA GLU A 104 -14.79 18.91 8.57
C GLU A 104 -14.28 17.78 9.48
N ALA A 105 -13.39 18.10 10.43
CA ALA A 105 -12.87 17.13 11.40
C ALA A 105 -13.96 16.67 12.36
N GLU A 106 -14.79 17.60 12.85
CA GLU A 106 -15.95 17.28 13.71
C GLU A 106 -16.96 16.40 12.98
N ARG A 107 -17.34 16.77 11.76
CA ARG A 107 -18.26 15.98 10.91
C ARG A 107 -17.74 14.57 10.69
N THR A 108 -16.43 14.43 10.42
CA THR A 108 -15.82 13.12 10.18
C THR A 108 -15.77 12.28 11.46
N ALA A 109 -15.44 12.87 12.61
CA ALA A 109 -15.43 12.19 13.90
C ALA A 109 -16.84 11.71 14.29
N ALA A 110 -17.86 12.54 14.09
CA ALA A 110 -19.25 12.18 14.35
C ALA A 110 -19.75 11.04 13.45
N ALA A 111 -19.48 11.10 12.15
CA ALA A 111 -19.83 10.04 11.22
C ALA A 111 -19.10 8.72 11.54
N LEU A 112 -17.81 8.80 11.88
CA LEU A 112 -17.02 7.64 12.29
C LEU A 112 -17.58 7.01 13.56
N GLN A 113 -17.93 7.83 14.56
CA GLN A 113 -18.51 7.35 15.80
C GLN A 113 -19.83 6.62 15.55
N GLU A 114 -20.74 7.22 14.78
CA GLU A 114 -22.04 6.61 14.47
C GLU A 114 -21.86 5.27 13.73
N PHE A 115 -20.95 5.22 12.75
CA PHE A 115 -20.64 3.99 12.04
C PHE A 115 -20.17 2.89 12.99
N LEU A 116 -19.23 3.21 13.90
CA LEU A 116 -18.67 2.25 14.84
C LEU A 116 -19.70 1.74 15.84
N GLU A 117 -20.58 2.61 16.34
CA GLU A 117 -21.68 2.24 17.23
C GLU A 117 -22.67 1.29 16.53
N LYS A 118 -23.06 1.59 15.29
CA LYS A 118 -23.95 0.73 14.49
C LYS A 118 -23.28 -0.60 14.13
N ALA A 119 -22.01 -0.56 13.72
CA ALA A 119 -21.24 -1.75 13.38
C ALA A 119 -21.07 -2.69 14.58
N GLN A 120 -20.76 -2.15 15.76
CA GLN A 120 -20.60 -2.97 16.97
C GLN A 120 -21.89 -3.72 17.33
N LYS A 121 -23.06 -3.08 17.21
CA LYS A 121 -24.36 -3.73 17.45
C LYS A 121 -24.58 -4.89 16.49
N ILE A 122 -24.39 -4.66 15.19
CA ILE A 122 -24.55 -5.70 14.16
C ILE A 122 -23.58 -6.86 14.39
N LEU A 123 -22.30 -6.56 14.63
CA LEU A 123 -21.28 -7.59 14.78
C LEU A 123 -21.47 -8.41 16.07
N LYS A 124 -21.85 -7.78 17.19
CA LYS A 124 -22.04 -8.47 18.47
C LYS A 124 -23.02 -9.64 18.35
N ASP A 125 -24.13 -9.42 17.65
CA ASP A 125 -25.22 -10.40 17.56
C ASP A 125 -25.14 -11.28 16.29
N HIS A 126 -24.15 -11.05 15.43
CA HIS A 126 -24.02 -11.78 14.17
C HIS A 126 -23.79 -13.29 14.40
N PRO A 127 -24.48 -14.20 13.65
CA PRO A 127 -24.38 -15.65 13.85
C PRO A 127 -22.95 -16.22 13.86
N ILE A 128 -22.07 -15.70 12.99
CA ILE A 128 -20.64 -16.05 12.98
C ILE A 128 -19.99 -15.79 14.34
N ASN A 129 -20.24 -14.64 14.97
CA ASN A 129 -19.65 -14.33 16.26
C ASN A 129 -20.25 -15.18 17.37
N GLN A 130 -21.54 -15.51 17.31
CA GLN A 130 -22.18 -16.45 18.23
C GLN A 130 -21.56 -17.85 18.13
N GLU A 131 -21.29 -18.33 16.91
CA GLU A 131 -20.62 -19.62 16.68
C GLU A 131 -19.16 -19.60 17.17
N ARG A 132 -18.44 -18.50 16.93
CA ARG A 132 -17.06 -18.33 17.42
C ARG A 132 -17.00 -18.41 18.94
N ILE A 133 -17.91 -17.72 19.64
CA ILE A 133 -18.01 -17.76 21.11
C ILE A 133 -18.28 -19.19 21.60
N LYS A 134 -19.23 -19.92 20.98
CA LYS A 134 -19.52 -21.33 21.32
C LYS A 134 -18.29 -22.24 21.17
N LYS A 135 -17.40 -21.92 20.24
CA LYS A 135 -16.13 -22.63 19.99
C LYS A 135 -14.96 -22.14 20.84
N GLY A 136 -15.18 -21.20 21.76
CA GLY A 136 -14.11 -20.59 22.57
C GLY A 136 -13.16 -19.69 21.77
N LEU A 137 -13.56 -19.27 20.55
CA LEU A 137 -12.77 -18.39 19.70
C LEU A 137 -13.13 -16.91 19.96
N PRO A 138 -12.17 -15.97 19.85
CA PRO A 138 -12.45 -14.55 20.02
C PRO A 138 -13.46 -14.03 18.97
N PRO A 139 -14.59 -13.41 19.36
CA PRO A 139 -15.53 -12.84 18.40
C PRO A 139 -14.94 -11.57 17.74
N ALA A 140 -15.21 -11.38 16.45
CA ALA A 140 -14.89 -10.17 15.70
C ALA A 140 -16.04 -9.15 15.86
N ASN A 141 -16.21 -8.61 17.07
CA ASN A 141 -17.36 -7.81 17.47
C ASN A 141 -17.12 -6.28 17.45
N ALA A 142 -15.93 -5.84 17.04
CA ALA A 142 -15.60 -4.42 16.93
C ALA A 142 -14.74 -4.14 15.70
N LEU A 143 -14.75 -2.89 15.26
CA LEU A 143 -13.82 -2.35 14.28
C LEU A 143 -12.85 -1.39 14.97
N LEU A 144 -11.57 -1.49 14.60
CA LEU A 144 -10.52 -0.56 15.03
C LEU A 144 -9.94 0.18 13.81
N PRO A 145 -10.54 1.31 13.40
CA PRO A 145 -10.00 2.21 12.37
C PRO A 145 -8.72 2.92 12.81
N ARG A 146 -7.82 3.19 11.86
CA ARG A 146 -6.62 3.99 12.03
C ARG A 146 -6.08 4.51 10.70
N GLY A 147 -5.18 5.49 10.77
CA GLY A 147 -4.49 6.06 9.62
C GLY A 147 -5.46 6.76 8.68
N ALA A 148 -6.26 7.66 9.23
CA ALA A 148 -7.18 8.50 8.45
C ALA A 148 -6.40 9.20 7.32
N GLY A 149 -6.83 8.99 6.08
CA GLY A 149 -6.17 9.52 4.90
C GLY A 149 -7.17 9.99 3.85
N THR A 150 -6.82 11.07 3.16
CA THR A 150 -7.55 11.57 1.98
C THR A 150 -6.70 11.33 0.75
N LEU A 151 -7.32 11.20 -0.42
CA LEU A 151 -6.58 11.21 -1.67
C LEU A 151 -5.83 12.57 -1.78
N PRO A 152 -4.49 12.55 -1.89
CA PRO A 152 -3.73 13.79 -2.04
C PRO A 152 -4.04 14.41 -3.40
N LYS A 153 -4.10 15.74 -3.46
CA LYS A 153 -4.23 16.46 -4.72
C LYS A 153 -2.85 16.48 -5.40
N ILE A 154 -2.59 15.48 -6.24
CA ILE A 154 -1.33 15.31 -6.95
C ILE A 154 -1.59 15.49 -8.45
N GLU A 155 -0.74 16.25 -9.11
CA GLU A 155 -0.76 16.31 -10.57
C GLU A 155 -0.22 14.98 -11.15
N PRO A 156 -1.00 14.28 -12.00
CA PRO A 156 -0.58 12.99 -12.54
C PRO A 156 0.75 13.08 -13.29
N ILE A 157 1.61 12.08 -13.12
CA ILE A 157 2.90 11.98 -13.82
C ILE A 157 2.75 12.04 -15.34
N THR A 158 1.63 11.52 -15.84
CA THR A 158 1.27 11.52 -17.27
C THR A 158 1.06 12.94 -17.80
N LYS A 159 0.59 13.85 -16.94
CA LYS A 159 0.45 15.27 -17.25
C LYS A 159 1.76 16.04 -17.07
N ILE A 160 2.50 15.76 -15.99
CA ILE A 160 3.78 16.43 -15.69
C ILE A 160 4.80 16.21 -16.83
N TRP A 161 4.90 14.98 -17.33
CA TRP A 161 5.93 14.62 -18.33
C TRP A 161 5.39 14.33 -19.73
N GLY A 162 4.07 14.32 -19.94
CA GLY A 162 3.49 13.95 -21.23
C GLY A 162 3.85 12.52 -21.63
N ILE A 163 3.64 11.57 -20.71
CA ILE A 163 3.96 10.14 -20.88
C ILE A 163 2.76 9.25 -20.56
N ARG A 164 2.74 8.04 -21.11
CA ARG A 164 1.88 6.93 -20.67
C ARG A 164 2.67 6.10 -19.65
N ALA A 165 2.09 5.94 -18.45
CA ALA A 165 2.74 5.21 -17.36
C ALA A 165 1.91 3.99 -16.92
N ALA A 166 2.55 2.84 -16.71
CA ALA A 166 1.93 1.62 -16.20
C ALA A 166 2.65 1.08 -14.97
N ALA A 167 1.91 0.51 -14.03
CA ALA A 167 2.45 -0.07 -12.80
C ALA A 167 1.98 -1.51 -12.58
N ILE A 168 2.92 -2.37 -12.24
CA ILE A 168 2.73 -3.79 -11.94
C ILE A 168 3.21 -4.03 -10.50
N ALA A 169 2.26 -4.28 -9.60
CA ALA A 169 2.54 -4.49 -8.18
C ALA A 169 1.68 -5.62 -7.60
N GLY A 170 2.10 -6.18 -6.46
CA GLY A 170 1.31 -7.14 -5.71
C GLY A 170 0.40 -6.47 -4.68
N GLY A 171 1.02 -5.85 -3.67
CA GLY A 171 0.35 -5.25 -2.52
C GLY A 171 -0.54 -4.06 -2.83
N GLY A 172 -1.60 -3.88 -2.03
CA GLY A 172 -2.60 -2.82 -2.22
C GLY A 172 -2.06 -1.40 -2.05
N LEU A 173 -1.09 -1.19 -1.16
CA LEU A 173 -0.47 0.12 -0.92
C LEU A 173 0.17 0.68 -2.19
N TYR A 174 1.06 -0.10 -2.81
CA TYR A 174 1.81 0.29 -4.02
C TYR A 174 0.88 0.55 -5.20
N LYS A 175 -0.17 -0.27 -5.36
CA LYS A 175 -1.24 -0.05 -6.35
C LYS A 175 -1.97 1.28 -6.12
N GLY A 176 -2.27 1.59 -4.86
CA GLY A 176 -2.93 2.84 -4.48
C GLY A 176 -2.07 4.06 -4.80
N VAL A 177 -0.80 4.03 -4.40
CA VAL A 177 0.16 5.12 -4.70
C VAL A 177 0.32 5.32 -6.20
N ALA A 178 0.59 4.24 -6.95
CA ALA A 178 0.76 4.32 -8.40
C ALA A 178 -0.46 4.90 -9.11
N ARG A 179 -1.68 4.47 -8.73
CA ARG A 179 -2.93 5.04 -9.27
C ARG A 179 -3.07 6.52 -8.90
N ALA A 180 -2.78 6.89 -7.66
CA ALA A 180 -2.89 8.28 -7.19
C ALA A 180 -1.96 9.24 -7.94
N VAL A 181 -0.79 8.76 -8.40
CA VAL A 181 0.15 9.55 -9.20
C VAL A 181 -0.04 9.38 -10.71
N GLY A 182 -1.09 8.68 -11.16
CA GLY A 182 -1.49 8.63 -12.58
C GLY A 182 -1.04 7.42 -13.39
N PHE A 183 -0.60 6.32 -12.77
CA PHE A 183 -0.23 5.09 -13.49
C PHE A 183 -1.46 4.22 -13.78
N ASN A 184 -1.48 3.60 -14.96
CA ASN A 184 -2.39 2.52 -15.29
C ASN A 184 -1.95 1.24 -14.56
N LEU A 185 -2.85 0.62 -13.80
CA LEU A 185 -2.52 -0.60 -13.07
C LEU A 185 -2.71 -1.83 -13.97
N ILE A 186 -1.62 -2.57 -14.19
CA ILE A 186 -1.66 -3.88 -14.87
C ILE A 186 -1.83 -4.96 -13.82
N GLN A 187 -2.90 -5.75 -13.94
CA GLN A 187 -3.19 -6.85 -13.02
C GLN A 187 -2.55 -8.14 -13.52
N VAL A 188 -1.84 -8.81 -12.63
CA VAL A 188 -1.19 -10.10 -12.90
C VAL A 188 -1.77 -11.14 -11.94
N PRO A 189 -2.43 -12.20 -12.45
CA PRO A 189 -2.91 -13.29 -11.62
C PRO A 189 -1.77 -13.91 -10.79
N GLY A 190 -2.03 -14.15 -9.50
CA GLY A 190 -1.03 -14.68 -8.58
C GLY A 190 0.03 -13.68 -8.10
N ALA A 191 -0.04 -12.39 -8.48
CA ALA A 191 0.84 -11.35 -7.93
C ALA A 191 0.40 -10.94 -6.51
N THR A 192 0.78 -11.74 -5.52
CA THR A 192 0.39 -11.57 -4.11
C THR A 192 1.24 -10.55 -3.36
N GLY A 193 2.46 -10.27 -3.81
CA GLY A 193 3.44 -9.48 -3.06
C GLY A 193 4.07 -10.23 -1.87
N THR A 194 3.93 -11.56 -1.81
CA THR A 194 4.63 -12.42 -0.83
C THR A 194 5.80 -13.15 -1.50
N VAL A 195 6.54 -13.99 -0.77
CA VAL A 195 7.62 -14.82 -1.32
C VAL A 195 7.13 -15.83 -2.37
N ASN A 196 5.84 -16.18 -2.35
CA ASN A 196 5.22 -17.09 -3.33
C ASN A 196 4.48 -16.31 -4.44
N THR A 197 4.81 -15.03 -4.64
CA THR A 197 4.17 -14.20 -5.68
C THR A 197 4.55 -14.72 -7.07
N ASN A 198 3.62 -14.60 -8.03
CA ASN A 198 3.91 -14.84 -9.45
C ASN A 198 4.82 -13.73 -10.00
N LEU A 199 6.12 -13.84 -9.77
CA LEU A 199 7.11 -12.86 -10.25
C LEU A 199 7.30 -12.97 -11.76
N ARG A 200 7.39 -14.19 -12.28
CA ARG A 200 7.48 -14.48 -13.72
C ARG A 200 6.38 -13.78 -14.52
N GLY A 201 5.12 -13.95 -14.12
CA GLY A 201 4.00 -13.30 -14.80
C GLY A 201 4.03 -11.77 -14.70
N LYS A 202 4.67 -11.20 -13.66
CA LYS A 202 4.87 -9.75 -13.57
C LYS A 202 5.96 -9.27 -14.53
N VAL A 203 7.01 -10.06 -14.73
CA VAL A 203 8.07 -9.79 -15.71
C VAL A 203 7.52 -9.87 -17.13
N GLU A 204 6.79 -10.93 -17.46
CA GLU A 204 6.12 -11.09 -18.76
C GLU A 204 5.15 -9.93 -19.04
N ALA A 205 4.38 -9.50 -18.03
CA ALA A 205 3.51 -8.33 -18.16
C ALA A 205 4.29 -7.02 -18.34
N ALA A 206 5.46 -6.86 -17.71
CA ALA A 206 6.31 -5.69 -17.85
C ALA A 206 6.88 -5.59 -19.27
N ILE A 207 7.40 -6.70 -19.81
CA ILE A 207 7.90 -6.81 -21.19
C ILE A 207 6.81 -6.40 -22.18
N LYS A 208 5.60 -6.96 -22.05
CA LYS A 208 4.47 -6.58 -22.91
C LYS A 208 4.13 -5.10 -22.80
N ALA A 209 4.15 -4.55 -21.59
CA ALA A 209 3.80 -3.15 -21.33
C ALA A 209 4.79 -2.15 -21.96
N LEU A 210 6.06 -2.52 -22.17
CA LEU A 210 7.05 -1.64 -22.81
C LEU A 210 6.67 -1.24 -24.24
N GLY A 211 5.86 -2.05 -24.95
CA GLY A 211 5.35 -1.69 -26.27
C GLY A 211 4.19 -0.68 -26.27
N GLU A 212 3.55 -0.47 -25.11
CA GLU A 212 2.34 0.35 -24.98
C GLU A 212 2.55 1.59 -24.09
N TYR A 213 3.57 1.60 -23.25
CA TYR A 213 3.80 2.61 -22.22
C TYR A 213 5.22 3.15 -22.30
N ASP A 214 5.37 4.45 -22.03
CA ASP A 214 6.67 5.12 -22.05
C ASP A 214 7.40 4.96 -20.70
N LEU A 215 6.69 4.58 -19.63
CA LEU A 215 7.23 4.25 -18.32
C LEU A 215 6.50 3.04 -17.71
N VAL A 216 7.24 2.01 -17.34
CA VAL A 216 6.72 0.82 -16.64
C VAL A 216 7.37 0.70 -15.27
N PHE A 217 6.55 0.71 -14.21
CA PHE A 217 6.98 0.51 -12.82
C PHE A 217 6.68 -0.92 -12.36
N LEU A 218 7.71 -1.74 -12.21
CA LEU A 218 7.62 -3.11 -11.69
C LEU A 218 8.03 -3.17 -10.21
N HIS A 219 7.06 -3.36 -9.32
CA HIS A 219 7.32 -3.38 -7.86
C HIS A 219 7.42 -4.81 -7.31
N ILE A 220 8.50 -5.15 -6.61
CA ILE A 220 8.72 -6.47 -5.99
C ILE A 220 8.82 -6.32 -4.46
N LYS A 221 7.96 -7.04 -3.71
CA LYS A 221 7.83 -6.89 -2.25
C LYS A 221 8.58 -7.96 -1.43
N ALA A 222 8.85 -9.13 -2.02
CA ALA A 222 9.24 -10.33 -1.28
C ALA A 222 10.48 -10.14 -0.38
N THR A 223 11.46 -9.37 -0.85
CA THR A 223 12.72 -9.05 -0.15
C THR A 223 12.51 -8.34 1.19
N ASP A 224 11.56 -7.42 1.26
CA ASP A 224 11.27 -6.68 2.48
C ASP A 224 10.56 -7.56 3.53
N SER A 225 9.66 -8.45 3.09
CA SER A 225 8.96 -9.36 3.99
C SER A 225 9.92 -10.29 4.74
N VAL A 226 10.88 -10.90 4.03
CA VAL A 226 11.90 -11.77 4.66
C VAL A 226 12.92 -10.99 5.49
N SER A 227 13.11 -9.70 5.20
CA SER A 227 13.93 -8.81 6.01
C SER A 227 13.28 -8.54 7.37
N HIS A 228 11.96 -8.30 7.41
CA HIS A 228 11.20 -8.16 8.65
C HIS A 228 11.23 -9.42 9.51
N ASP A 229 11.26 -10.60 8.89
CA ASP A 229 11.38 -11.90 9.56
C ASP A 229 12.80 -12.20 10.05
N LYS A 230 13.75 -11.26 9.87
CA LYS A 230 15.17 -11.37 10.27
C LYS A 230 15.87 -12.59 9.69
N ASN A 231 15.52 -12.97 8.46
CA ASN A 231 16.06 -14.16 7.80
C ASN A 231 17.02 -13.77 6.66
N PRO A 232 18.33 -13.61 6.94
CA PRO A 232 19.30 -13.20 5.92
C PRO A 232 19.51 -14.26 4.83
N GLU A 233 19.55 -15.56 5.16
CA GLU A 233 19.72 -16.61 4.14
C GLU A 233 18.57 -16.58 3.15
N LYS A 234 17.33 -16.47 3.65
CA LYS A 234 16.16 -16.39 2.79
C LYS A 234 16.12 -15.11 1.97
N LYS A 235 16.62 -14.00 2.50
CA LYS A 235 16.75 -12.74 1.75
C LYS A 235 17.69 -12.90 0.55
N VAL A 236 18.83 -13.59 0.73
CA VAL A 236 19.75 -13.92 -0.37
C VAL A 236 19.04 -14.77 -1.42
N GLU A 237 18.39 -15.87 -1.02
CA GLU A 237 17.64 -16.73 -1.96
C GLU A 237 16.59 -15.95 -2.78
N VAL A 238 15.87 -15.02 -2.13
CA VAL A 238 14.87 -14.18 -2.79
C VAL A 238 15.51 -13.19 -3.77
N ILE A 239 16.66 -12.59 -3.43
CA ILE A 239 17.39 -11.69 -4.34
C ILE A 239 17.90 -12.45 -5.56
N GLU A 240 18.47 -13.65 -5.37
CA GLU A 240 18.93 -14.51 -6.47
C GLU A 240 17.77 -14.95 -7.37
N TRP A 241 16.63 -15.30 -6.77
CA TRP A 241 15.41 -15.60 -7.51
C TRP A 241 14.95 -14.39 -8.35
N ILE A 242 14.92 -13.19 -7.77
CA ILE A 242 14.58 -11.97 -8.51
C ILE A 242 15.55 -11.74 -9.66
N SER A 243 16.86 -11.91 -9.43
CA SER A 243 17.89 -11.76 -10.46
C SER A 243 17.61 -12.66 -11.66
N ARG A 244 17.34 -13.96 -11.42
CA ARG A 244 17.00 -14.93 -12.48
C ARG A 244 15.72 -14.57 -13.24
N GLU A 245 14.68 -14.16 -12.52
CA GLU A 245 13.38 -13.82 -13.13
C GLU A 245 13.44 -12.51 -13.92
N LEU A 246 14.33 -11.58 -13.56
CA LEU A 246 14.50 -10.31 -14.27
C LEU A 246 15.32 -10.43 -15.56
N THR A 247 16.13 -11.49 -15.74
CA THR A 247 16.98 -11.67 -16.92
C THR A 247 16.24 -11.39 -18.25
N PRO A 248 15.05 -11.97 -18.53
CA PRO A 248 14.36 -11.72 -19.79
C PRO A 248 13.93 -10.27 -20.00
N LEU A 249 13.64 -9.53 -18.91
CA LEU A 249 13.33 -8.10 -18.99
C LEU A 249 14.57 -7.27 -19.30
N VAL A 250 15.71 -7.65 -18.71
CA VAL A 250 17.00 -6.99 -18.96
C VAL A 250 17.42 -7.20 -20.41
N ASP A 251 17.29 -8.42 -20.93
CA ASP A 251 17.59 -8.76 -22.33
C ASP A 251 16.72 -7.92 -23.28
N GLU A 252 15.39 -7.89 -23.07
CA GLU A 252 14.47 -7.07 -23.88
C GLU A 252 14.83 -5.57 -23.83
N VAL A 253 15.24 -5.07 -22.66
CA VAL A 253 15.65 -3.67 -22.49
C VAL A 253 16.84 -3.34 -23.39
N PHE A 254 17.87 -4.19 -23.42
CA PHE A 254 19.04 -3.95 -24.26
C PHE A 254 18.76 -4.19 -25.74
N ASP A 255 18.01 -5.24 -26.09
CA ASP A 255 17.69 -5.60 -27.47
C ASP A 255 16.85 -4.54 -28.18
N LYS A 256 15.94 -3.88 -27.45
CA LYS A 256 15.06 -2.82 -27.99
C LYS A 256 15.54 -1.40 -27.73
N GLY A 257 16.62 -1.24 -26.96
CA GLY A 257 17.14 0.08 -26.59
C GLY A 257 16.24 0.85 -25.61
N TYR A 258 15.58 0.15 -24.68
CA TYR A 258 14.90 0.78 -23.55
C TYR A 258 15.89 1.22 -22.46
N TYR A 259 15.38 1.94 -21.47
CA TYR A 259 16.10 2.29 -20.24
C TYR A 259 15.54 1.48 -19.06
N ILE A 260 16.42 1.03 -18.17
CA ILE A 260 16.04 0.35 -16.92
C ILE A 260 16.72 1.03 -15.74
N ALA A 261 15.96 1.21 -14.65
CA ALA A 261 16.50 1.56 -13.35
C ALA A 261 16.10 0.50 -12.32
N ILE A 262 17.07 0.05 -11.52
CA ILE A 262 16.89 -0.94 -10.45
C ILE A 262 17.34 -0.32 -9.14
N THR A 263 16.45 -0.32 -8.14
CA THR A 263 16.73 0.19 -6.79
C THR A 263 15.73 -0.37 -5.78
N GLY A 264 15.97 -0.11 -4.49
CA GLY A 264 14.98 -0.28 -3.42
C GLY A 264 14.28 1.04 -3.12
N ASP A 265 13.08 1.00 -2.56
CA ASP A 265 12.41 2.21 -2.03
C ASP A 265 12.92 2.61 -0.64
N HIS A 266 13.43 1.63 0.13
CA HIS A 266 14.08 1.85 1.42
C HIS A 266 14.98 0.67 1.81
N THR A 267 15.75 0.86 2.88
CA THR A 267 16.56 -0.19 3.51
C THR A 267 15.78 -0.87 4.63
N THR A 268 15.79 -2.20 4.64
CA THR A 268 15.29 -3.03 5.75
C THR A 268 16.37 -4.06 6.11
N PRO A 269 17.25 -3.77 7.09
CA PRO A 269 18.32 -4.69 7.47
C PRO A 269 17.76 -5.84 8.31
N CYS A 270 18.17 -7.09 8.03
CA CYS A 270 17.67 -8.28 8.71
C CYS A 270 17.97 -8.28 10.22
N GLU A 271 19.07 -7.66 10.66
CA GLU A 271 19.42 -7.58 12.08
C GLU A 271 18.33 -6.86 12.91
N VAL A 272 17.75 -5.80 12.33
CA VAL A 272 16.71 -5.00 12.97
C VAL A 272 15.33 -5.56 12.64
N GLY A 273 15.09 -5.92 11.39
CA GLY A 273 13.76 -6.29 10.89
C GLY A 273 12.79 -5.11 10.83
N GLU A 274 13.29 -3.88 10.71
CA GLU A 274 12.50 -2.65 10.55
C GLU A 274 13.14 -1.72 9.52
N HIS A 275 12.38 -0.78 8.98
CA HIS A 275 12.90 0.16 7.98
C HIS A 275 13.96 1.09 8.62
N ARG A 276 15.03 1.34 7.88
CA ARG A 276 16.13 2.26 8.26
C ARG A 276 16.39 3.30 7.18
N GLY A 277 17.08 4.36 7.58
CA GLY A 277 17.41 5.50 6.72
C GLY A 277 18.71 5.34 5.93
N ASP A 278 19.25 4.12 5.87
CA ASP A 278 20.45 3.82 5.09
C ASP A 278 20.17 3.97 3.59
N PRO A 279 21.13 4.48 2.80
CA PRO A 279 20.96 4.62 1.36
C PRO A 279 20.79 3.26 0.68
N VAL A 280 20.06 3.25 -0.44
CA VAL A 280 19.79 2.07 -1.24
C VAL A 280 20.64 2.05 -2.52
N PRO A 281 21.09 0.87 -3.01
CA PRO A 281 21.74 0.75 -4.31
C PRO A 281 20.85 1.24 -5.45
N LEU A 282 21.44 1.89 -6.46
CA LEU A 282 20.75 2.32 -7.69
C LEU A 282 21.64 2.04 -8.89
N ALA A 283 21.10 1.36 -9.89
CA ALA A 283 21.69 1.19 -11.20
C ALA A 283 20.74 1.73 -12.27
N ILE A 284 21.27 2.42 -13.27
CA ILE A 284 20.56 2.85 -14.47
C ILE A 284 21.34 2.32 -15.68
N ALA A 285 20.65 1.72 -16.65
CA ALA A 285 21.24 1.22 -17.89
C ALA A 285 20.32 1.51 -19.08
N GLY A 286 20.92 1.63 -20.27
CA GLY A 286 20.23 1.92 -21.53
C GLY A 286 21.18 2.54 -22.56
N PRO A 287 20.71 2.86 -23.78
CA PRO A 287 21.56 3.28 -24.91
C PRO A 287 22.47 4.49 -24.63
N ASP A 288 21.92 5.57 -24.06
CA ASP A 288 22.65 6.83 -23.88
C ASP A 288 23.22 6.99 -22.46
N VAL A 289 23.18 5.94 -21.64
CA VAL A 289 23.70 5.98 -20.27
C VAL A 289 25.23 5.95 -20.30
N ARG A 290 25.85 6.98 -19.70
CA ARG A 290 27.31 7.02 -19.51
C ARG A 290 27.74 5.98 -18.46
N LYS A 291 28.16 4.81 -18.93
CA LYS A 291 28.59 3.69 -18.09
C LYS A 291 29.85 4.06 -17.29
N ASP A 292 29.82 3.79 -15.98
CA ASP A 292 30.97 3.92 -15.09
C ASP A 292 31.76 2.59 -14.99
N ARG A 293 32.63 2.45 -13.98
CA ARG A 293 33.47 1.26 -13.76
C ARG A 293 32.89 0.28 -12.74
N VAL A 294 31.65 0.45 -12.30
CA VAL A 294 31.02 -0.45 -11.32
C VAL A 294 30.52 -1.70 -12.06
N GLU A 295 30.91 -2.88 -11.55
CA GLU A 295 30.60 -4.17 -12.17
C GLU A 295 29.62 -5.03 -11.34
N LYS A 296 29.31 -4.61 -10.11
CA LYS A 296 28.46 -5.36 -9.17
C LYS A 296 27.36 -4.47 -8.61
N PHE A 297 26.17 -5.05 -8.43
CA PHE A 297 25.03 -4.38 -7.84
C PHE A 297 24.86 -4.79 -6.37
N ASP A 298 25.54 -4.06 -5.49
CA ASP A 298 25.49 -4.18 -4.04
C ASP A 298 25.76 -2.80 -3.40
N GLU A 299 25.50 -2.67 -2.10
CA GLU A 299 25.64 -1.42 -1.34
C GLU A 299 27.05 -0.81 -1.42
N VAL A 300 28.09 -1.65 -1.40
CA VAL A 300 29.49 -1.20 -1.38
C VAL A 300 29.95 -0.78 -2.77
N SER A 301 29.59 -1.55 -3.79
CA SER A 301 29.94 -1.29 -5.18
C SER A 301 29.20 -0.07 -5.71
N CYS A 302 27.90 0.06 -5.43
CA CYS A 302 27.09 1.21 -5.90
C CYS A 302 27.50 2.53 -5.25
N ALA A 303 28.11 2.52 -4.07
CA ALA A 303 28.65 3.73 -3.43
C ALA A 303 29.78 4.40 -4.27
N ARG A 304 30.37 3.67 -5.23
CA ARG A 304 31.41 4.18 -6.14
C ARG A 304 30.86 4.60 -7.51
N GLY A 305 29.54 4.50 -7.72
CA GLY A 305 28.90 4.78 -9.00
C GLY A 305 28.94 6.26 -9.39
N GLY A 306 28.96 6.50 -10.70
CA GLY A 306 29.03 7.85 -11.29
C GLY A 306 27.78 8.69 -11.10
N ILE A 307 26.66 8.08 -10.67
CA ILE A 307 25.44 8.80 -10.28
C ILE A 307 25.56 9.47 -8.89
N CYS A 308 26.61 9.15 -8.14
CA CYS A 308 26.84 9.63 -6.79
C CYS A 308 25.63 9.36 -5.86
N ARG A 309 25.43 10.19 -4.85
CA ARG A 309 24.30 10.10 -3.93
C ARG A 309 23.22 11.10 -4.30
N ILE A 310 22.12 10.61 -4.85
CA ILE A 310 20.92 11.41 -5.17
C ILE A 310 19.79 11.13 -4.17
N ARG A 311 18.72 11.92 -4.22
CA ARG A 311 17.45 11.62 -3.53
C ARG A 311 16.54 10.81 -4.44
N GLY A 312 15.62 10.03 -3.86
CA GLY A 312 14.64 9.28 -4.65
C GLY A 312 13.79 10.16 -5.58
N MET A 313 13.54 11.42 -5.19
CA MET A 313 12.82 12.39 -6.02
C MET A 313 13.59 12.86 -7.28
N ASP A 314 14.91 12.66 -7.33
CA ASP A 314 15.74 13.04 -8.46
C ASP A 314 15.69 11.98 -9.58
N LEU A 315 15.46 10.71 -9.22
CA LEU A 315 15.47 9.57 -10.16
C LEU A 315 14.53 9.79 -11.34
N MET A 316 13.31 10.26 -11.08
CA MET A 316 12.33 10.48 -12.14
C MET A 316 12.81 11.52 -13.15
N LYS A 317 13.43 12.62 -12.70
CA LYS A 317 13.95 13.65 -13.60
C LYS A 317 15.09 13.11 -14.46
N ILE A 318 15.96 12.28 -13.89
CA ILE A 318 17.06 11.63 -14.61
C ILE A 318 16.51 10.70 -15.70
N LEU A 319 15.53 9.86 -15.38
CA LEU A 319 14.88 8.97 -16.36
C LEU A 319 14.16 9.75 -17.45
N MET A 320 13.42 10.80 -17.09
CA MET A 320 12.73 11.65 -18.05
C MET A 320 13.70 12.43 -18.96
N ASN A 321 14.90 12.76 -18.47
CA ASN A 321 15.93 13.36 -19.30
C ASN A 321 16.40 12.38 -20.40
N TYR A 322 16.63 11.10 -20.07
CA TYR A 322 16.96 10.08 -21.07
C TYR A 322 15.84 9.87 -22.10
N LEU A 323 14.58 10.10 -21.71
CA LEU A 323 13.44 10.06 -22.62
C LEU A 323 13.20 11.38 -23.40
N GLY A 324 14.04 12.40 -23.21
CA GLY A 324 13.85 13.72 -23.84
C GLY A 324 12.60 14.46 -23.37
N LYS A 325 12.12 14.18 -22.16
CA LYS A 325 10.87 14.73 -21.59
C LYS A 325 11.10 15.90 -20.62
N VAL A 326 12.36 16.20 -20.28
CA VAL A 326 12.67 17.34 -19.40
C VAL A 326 12.78 18.61 -20.25
N PRO A 327 11.95 19.65 -20.00
CA PRO A 327 12.07 20.91 -20.72
C PRO A 327 13.36 21.64 -20.34
N LEU A 328 13.92 22.37 -21.30
CA LEU A 328 15.01 23.30 -21.03
C LEU A 328 14.46 24.46 -20.19
N PHE A 329 15.28 24.96 -19.25
CA PHE A 329 14.92 26.09 -18.40
C PHE A 329 15.67 27.33 -18.89
N GLY A 330 14.92 28.39 -19.22
CA GLY A 330 15.49 29.67 -19.70
C GLY A 330 15.46 29.87 -21.21
N GLU A 331 14.77 29.01 -21.95
CA GLU A 331 14.34 29.25 -23.34
C GLU A 331 12.93 29.86 -23.39
#